data_AF-A0A4V1AGR3-F1
#
_entry.id   AF-A0A4V1AGR3-F1
#
_cell.length_a   1.000
_cell.length_b   1.000
_cell.length_c   1.000
_cell.angle_alpha   90.00
_cell.angle_beta   90.00
_cell.angle_gamma   90.00
#
_symmetry.space_group_name_H-M   'P 1'
#
loop_
_entity.id
_entity.type
_entity.pdbx_description
1 polymer ?
#
loop_
_entity_poly.entity_id
_entity_poly.type
_entity_poly.pdbx_seq_one_letter_code
_entity_poly.pdbx_strand_id
1 'polypeptide(L)'
;MSKAIIFEQTIQKYWGNPTSGFNFANYYGDNFKMHSLIFSIVVYEINYKKHEYNEEDFMILEEYENKCWKTEGKESTTFDDSIKILEFLNKRK
;
A
#
# COMPACT_ATOMS: atom_id res chain seq x y z
N MET A 1 6.20 -5.54 15.25
CA MET A 1 6.40 -6.33 14.01
C MET A 1 7.32 -5.51 13.10
N SER A 2 8.24 -6.10 12.33
CA SER A 2 9.15 -5.30 11.49
C SER A 2 8.41 -4.74 10.27
N LYS A 3 8.81 -3.55 9.78
CA LYS A 3 8.15 -2.86 8.64
C LYS A 3 8.11 -3.72 7.37
N ALA A 4 9.18 -4.49 7.15
CA ALA A 4 9.27 -5.42 6.02
C ALA A 4 8.21 -6.55 6.10
N ILE A 5 7.93 -7.06 7.30
CA ILE A 5 6.93 -8.12 7.52
C ILE A 5 5.53 -7.62 7.19
N ILE A 6 5.18 -6.38 7.57
CA ILE A 6 3.83 -5.83 7.33
C ILE A 6 3.56 -5.66 5.84
N PHE A 7 4.52 -5.10 5.09
CA PHE A 7 4.37 -4.92 3.65
C PHE A 7 4.26 -6.26 2.90
N GLU A 8 5.10 -7.23 3.23
CA GLU A 8 5.07 -8.55 2.60
C GLU A 8 3.73 -9.27 2.86
N GLN A 9 3.20 -9.17 4.08
CA GLN A 9 1.86 -9.67 4.40
C GLN A 9 0.77 -8.96 3.58
N THR A 10 0.86 -7.63 3.42
CA THR A 10 -0.11 -6.88 2.61
C THR A 10 -0.04 -7.26 1.14
N ILE A 11 1.15 -7.38 0.53
CA ILE A 11 1.28 -7.87 -0.85
C ILE A 11 0.67 -9.26 -0.97
N GLN A 12 1.05 -10.21 -0.10
CA GLN A 12 0.53 -11.58 -0.18
C GLN A 12 -0.99 -11.63 -0.07
N LYS A 13 -1.58 -10.78 0.78
CA LYS A 13 -3.02 -10.67 0.98
C LYS A 13 -3.76 -10.23 -0.30
N TYR A 14 -3.20 -9.29 -1.05
CA TYR A 14 -3.91 -8.66 -2.18
C TYR A 14 -3.46 -9.15 -3.55
N TRP A 15 -2.22 -9.62 -3.68
CA TRP A 15 -1.60 -10.04 -4.95
C TRP A 15 -1.21 -11.53 -4.95
N GLY A 16 -1.38 -12.24 -3.82
CA GLY A 16 -1.02 -13.66 -3.69
C GLY A 16 0.46 -13.90 -3.39
N ASN A 17 0.84 -15.18 -3.31
CA ASN A 17 2.22 -15.54 -2.95
C ASN A 17 3.18 -15.27 -4.11
N PRO A 18 4.21 -14.44 -3.94
CA PRO A 18 5.26 -14.29 -4.94
C PRO A 18 5.99 -15.62 -5.13
N THR A 19 6.33 -15.95 -6.38
CA THR A 19 6.95 -17.24 -6.76
C THR A 19 8.35 -17.46 -6.14
N SER A 20 9.00 -16.40 -5.63
CA SER A 20 10.25 -16.47 -4.88
C SER A 20 10.01 -16.10 -3.41
N GLY A 21 9.96 -17.09 -2.53
CA GLY A 21 9.70 -16.96 -1.09
C GLY A 21 10.85 -16.38 -0.25
N PHE A 22 11.77 -15.63 -0.86
CA PHE A 22 12.83 -14.92 -0.14
C PHE A 22 12.87 -13.46 -0.60
N ASN A 23 12.22 -12.62 0.21
CA ASN A 23 12.55 -11.22 0.39
C ASN A 23 12.26 -10.28 -0.79
N PHE A 24 11.01 -9.79 -0.87
CA PHE A 24 10.83 -8.42 -1.38
C PHE A 24 11.77 -7.44 -0.65
N ALA A 25 12.17 -7.74 0.60
CA ALA A 25 13.27 -7.11 1.36
C ALA A 25 14.58 -6.85 0.59
N ASN A 26 14.92 -7.68 -0.41
CA ASN A 26 16.15 -7.51 -1.21
C ASN A 26 15.94 -6.71 -2.51
N TYR A 27 14.69 -6.43 -2.91
CA TYR A 27 14.38 -5.67 -4.12
C TYR A 27 14.38 -4.16 -3.92
N TYR A 28 14.51 -3.67 -2.67
CA TYR A 28 14.26 -2.28 -2.29
C TYR A 28 15.41 -1.31 -2.55
N GLY A 29 16.08 -1.46 -3.70
CA GLY A 29 17.04 -0.47 -4.18
C GLY A 29 16.40 0.84 -4.67
N ASP A 30 15.09 0.85 -5.00
CA ASP A 30 14.40 2.03 -5.54
C ASP A 30 13.05 2.29 -4.86
N ASN A 31 12.94 3.39 -4.10
CA ASN A 31 11.71 3.87 -3.45
C ASN A 31 10.52 4.01 -4.42
N PHE A 32 10.78 4.26 -5.71
CA PHE A 32 9.73 4.41 -6.72
C PHE A 32 8.88 3.14 -6.88
N LYS A 33 9.51 1.96 -6.89
CA LYS A 33 8.81 0.69 -7.09
C LYS A 33 7.86 0.35 -5.94
N MET A 34 8.24 0.69 -4.71
CA MET A 34 7.41 0.45 -3.53
C MET A 34 6.14 1.31 -3.55
N HIS A 35 6.25 2.61 -3.86
CA HIS A 35 5.08 3.48 -3.96
C HIS A 35 4.13 3.04 -5.06
N SER A 36 4.62 2.66 -6.23
CA SER A 36 3.77 2.15 -7.31
C SER A 36 3.00 0.88 -6.91
N LEU A 37 3.61 -0.01 -6.13
CA LEU A 37 2.94 -1.22 -5.64
C LEU A 37 1.84 -0.91 -4.62
N ILE A 38 2.15 -0.10 -3.61
CA ILE A 38 1.17 0.28 -2.57
C ILE A 38 0.01 1.04 -3.19
N PHE A 39 0.32 1.99 -4.06
CA PHE A 39 -0.67 2.73 -4.83
C PHE A 39 -1.59 1.78 -5.61
N SER A 40 -1.02 0.80 -6.32
CA SER A 40 -1.81 -0.18 -7.09
C SER A 40 -2.74 -1.01 -6.20
N ILE A 41 -2.31 -1.38 -4.99
CA ILE A 41 -3.16 -2.05 -3.99
C ILE A 41 -4.32 -1.13 -3.59
N VAL A 42 -4.03 0.12 -3.23
CA VAL A 42 -5.04 1.09 -2.80
C VAL A 42 -6.08 1.34 -3.90
N VAL A 43 -5.64 1.54 -5.14
CA VAL A 43 -6.54 1.69 -6.30
C VAL A 43 -7.41 0.45 -6.51
N TYR A 44 -6.85 -0.74 -6.32
CA TYR A 44 -7.62 -1.98 -6.42
C TYR A 44 -8.72 -2.04 -5.35
N GLU A 45 -8.41 -1.70 -4.10
CA GLU A 45 -9.39 -1.65 -3.02
C GLU A 45 -10.52 -0.65 -3.31
N ILE A 46 -10.18 0.55 -3.79
CA ILE A 46 -11.16 1.60 -4.15
C ILE A 46 -12.10 1.17 -5.28
N ASN A 47 -11.55 0.56 -6.34
CA ASN A 47 -12.33 0.30 -7.56
C ASN A 47 -13.06 -1.05 -7.56
N TYR A 48 -12.43 -2.10 -7.01
CA TYR A 48 -12.93 -3.47 -7.17
C TYR A 48 -13.49 -4.06 -5.87
N LYS A 49 -13.02 -3.58 -4.71
CA LYS A 49 -13.47 -4.05 -3.40
C LYS A 49 -14.22 -3.00 -2.62
N LYS A 50 -14.86 -2.05 -3.33
CA LYS A 50 -15.55 -0.93 -2.69
C LYS A 50 -16.55 -1.38 -1.61
N HIS A 51 -17.24 -2.48 -1.84
CA HIS A 51 -18.27 -2.99 -0.93
C HIS A 51 -17.71 -3.63 0.36
N GLU A 52 -16.41 -3.91 0.44
CA GLU A 52 -15.75 -4.52 1.61
C GLU A 52 -15.34 -3.48 2.67
N TYR A 53 -15.46 -2.18 2.38
CA TYR A 53 -15.08 -1.11 3.29
C TYR A 53 -16.24 -0.16 3.61
N ASN A 54 -16.17 0.46 4.79
CA ASN A 54 -17.10 1.52 5.15
C ASN A 54 -16.63 2.86 4.55
N GLU A 55 -17.44 3.90 4.70
CA GLU A 55 -17.15 5.22 4.15
C GLU A 55 -15.87 5.85 4.73
N GLU A 56 -15.65 5.73 6.04
CA GLU A 56 -14.46 6.26 6.73
C GLU A 56 -13.17 5.60 6.23
N ASP A 57 -13.22 4.29 6.04
CA ASP A 57 -12.13 3.49 5.49
C ASP A 57 -11.80 3.90 4.04
N PHE A 58 -12.81 4.17 3.21
CA PHE A 58 -12.58 4.69 1.86
C PHE A 58 -11.89 6.03 1.88
N MET A 59 -12.30 6.93 2.79
CA MET A 59 -11.67 8.24 2.87
C MET A 59 -10.16 8.12 3.15
N ILE A 60 -9.74 7.17 3.98
CA ILE A 60 -8.32 6.90 4.26
C ILE A 60 -7.58 6.41 3.00
N LEU A 61 -8.19 5.48 2.25
CA LEU A 61 -7.63 4.95 1.00
C LEU A 61 -7.54 6.03 -0.08
N GLU A 62 -8.60 6.79 -0.28
CA GLU A 62 -8.68 7.89 -1.25
C GLU A 62 -7.70 9.03 -0.89
N GLU A 63 -7.52 9.34 0.39
CA GLU A 63 -6.52 10.34 0.80
C GLU A 63 -5.11 9.91 0.42
N TYR A 64 -4.77 8.63 0.63
CA TYR A 64 -3.47 8.08 0.25
C TYR A 64 -3.29 8.06 -1.28
N GLU A 65 -4.28 7.57 -2.02
CA GLU A 65 -4.32 7.54 -3.49
C GLU A 65 -4.07 8.93 -4.08
N ASN A 66 -4.80 9.94 -3.60
CA ASN A 66 -4.66 11.32 -4.02
C ASN A 66 -3.28 11.91 -3.68
N LYS A 67 -2.69 11.56 -2.54
CA LYS A 67 -1.32 11.99 -2.18
C LYS A 67 -0.26 11.37 -3.09
N CYS A 68 -0.45 10.14 -3.56
CA CYS A 68 0.45 9.52 -4.52
C CYS A 68 0.46 10.25 -5.87
N TRP A 69 -0.70 10.74 -6.34
CA TRP A 69 -0.84 11.43 -7.62
C TRP A 69 -0.42 12.91 -7.63
N LYS A 70 -0.27 13.55 -6.46
CA LYS A 70 0.18 14.95 -6.36
C LYS A 70 1.69 15.06 -6.58
N THR A 71 2.16 14.61 -7.74
CA THR A 71 3.55 14.60 -8.20
C THR A 71 3.96 15.89 -8.92
N GLU A 72 3.42 17.05 -8.54
CA GLU A 72 3.94 18.34 -9.02
C GLU A 72 4.18 19.29 -7.84
N GLY A 73 5.40 19.21 -7.30
CA GLY A 73 6.01 20.31 -6.54
C GLY A 73 5.70 20.43 -5.04
N LYS A 74 4.83 19.60 -4.45
CA LYS A 74 4.63 19.55 -2.98
C LYS A 74 4.42 18.12 -2.49
N GLU A 75 5.28 17.73 -1.56
CA GLU A 75 5.32 16.47 -0.78
C GLU A 75 4.52 15.30 -1.37
N SER A 76 5.20 14.48 -2.19
CA SER A 76 4.80 13.10 -2.46
C SER A 76 4.58 12.34 -1.14
N THR A 77 3.80 11.27 -1.16
CA THR A 77 3.66 10.35 -0.02
C THR A 77 4.99 10.09 0.67
N THR A 78 5.05 10.29 1.98
CA THR A 78 6.24 9.96 2.77
C THR A 78 6.33 8.46 2.98
N PHE A 79 7.50 8.00 3.40
CA PHE A 79 7.67 6.63 3.85
C PHE A 79 6.71 6.29 5.00
N ASP A 80 6.48 7.24 5.92
CA ASP A 80 5.57 7.04 7.06
C ASP A 80 4.10 6.96 6.63
N ASP A 81 3.67 7.73 5.62
CA ASP A 81 2.34 7.59 5.04
C ASP A 81 2.14 6.20 4.44
N SER A 82 3.17 5.69 3.77
CA SER A 82 3.18 4.34 3.20
C SER A 82 3.12 3.27 4.28
N ILE A 83 3.76 3.46 5.44
CA ILE A 83 3.61 2.53 6.56
C ILE A 83 2.21 2.58 7.15
N LYS A 84 1.63 3.77 7.34
CA LYS A 84 0.27 3.92 7.90
C LYS A 84 -0.77 3.22 7.04
N ILE A 85 -0.70 3.36 5.71
CA ILE A 85 -1.68 2.71 4.83
C ILE A 85 -1.52 1.19 4.84
N LEU A 86 -0.30 0.68 4.94
CA LEU A 86 -0.05 -0.76 5.06
C LEU A 86 -0.59 -1.32 6.38
N GLU A 87 -0.39 -0.61 7.48
CA GLU A 87 -0.96 -1.00 8.77
C GLU A 87 -2.49 -1.00 8.75
N PHE A 88 -3.10 0.00 8.13
CA PHE A 88 -4.53 0.08 7.90
C PHE A 88 -5.05 -1.14 7.12
N LEU A 89 -4.45 -1.41 5.96
CA LEU A 89 -4.81 -2.53 5.07
C LEU A 89 -4.62 -3.90 5.74
N ASN A 90 -3.63 -4.04 6.63
CA ASN A 90 -3.36 -5.30 7.33
C ASN A 90 -4.36 -5.56 8.49
N LYS A 91 -4.82 -4.52 9.18
CA LYS A 91 -5.73 -4.61 10.34
C LYS A 91 -7.17 -5.02 9.99
N ARG A 92 -7.63 -4.74 8.77
CA ARG A 92 -8.97 -5.04 8.26
C ARG A 92 -9.18 -6.54 7.97
N LYS A 93 -9.20 -7.37 9.01
CA LYS A 93 -9.63 -8.79 8.94
C LYS A 93 -11.10 -8.92 9.33
#